data_AF-A0A2E8EAN9-F1
#
_entry.id   AF-A0A2E8EAN9-F1
#
_cell.length_a   1.000
_cell.length_b   1.000
_cell.length_c   1.000
_cell.angle_alpha   90.00
_cell.angle_beta   90.00
_cell.angle_gamma   90.00
#
_symmetry.space_group_name_H-M   'P 1'
#
loop_
_entity.id
_entity.type
_entity.pdbx_description
1 polymer ?
#
loop_
_entity_poly.entity_id
_entity_poly.type
_entity_poly.pdbx_seq_one_letter_code
_entity_poly.pdbx_strand_id
1 'polypeptide(L)'
;EAVGGPDIYRMLLEQRVDLVTFTSGSSVRNFVTALGTDQAADLLKRVDVACIGPVTADEATRLDISTTIMPSEYTVPAMVRAIVEHVQVRRRDKEGD
;
A
#
# COMPACT_ATOMS: atom_id res chain seq x y z
N GLU A 1 24.24 0.24 -20.47
CA GLU A 1 22.94 0.94 -20.46
C GLU A 1 21.84 0.11 -19.79
N ALA A 2 21.70 0.15 -18.46
CA ALA A 2 20.52 -0.44 -17.79
C ALA A 2 19.37 0.58 -17.83
N VAL A 3 18.66 0.65 -18.95
CA VAL A 3 17.45 1.49 -19.08
C VAL A 3 16.26 0.67 -18.56
N GLY A 4 16.06 0.70 -17.25
CA GLY A 4 14.91 0.09 -16.60
C GLY A 4 14.75 0.67 -15.21
N GLY A 5 13.59 1.26 -14.94
CA GLY A 5 13.24 1.67 -13.58
C GLY A 5 13.22 0.48 -12.61
N PRO A 6 13.04 0.72 -11.31
CA PRO A 6 12.95 -0.36 -10.33
C PRO A 6 11.85 -1.37 -10.71
N ASP A 7 12.18 -2.65 -10.65
CA ASP A 7 11.23 -3.75 -10.87
C ASP A 7 10.34 -3.90 -9.63
N ILE A 8 9.26 -3.12 -9.61
CA ILE A 8 8.30 -3.06 -8.50
C ILE A 8 7.69 -4.44 -8.23
N TYR A 9 7.39 -5.20 -9.29
CA TYR A 9 6.84 -6.55 -9.16
C TYR A 9 7.80 -7.44 -8.38
N ARG A 10 9.07 -7.46 -8.77
CA ARG A 10 10.09 -8.26 -8.08
C ARG A 10 10.30 -7.80 -6.65
N MET A 11 10.33 -6.49 -6.40
CA MET A 11 10.49 -5.94 -5.05
C MET A 11 9.34 -6.32 -4.12
N LEU A 12 8.09 -6.31 -4.59
CA LEU A 12 6.93 -6.78 -3.84
C LEU A 12 6.99 -8.29 -3.58
N LEU A 13 7.35 -9.08 -4.61
CA LEU A 13 7.47 -10.52 -4.51
C LEU A 13 8.54 -10.95 -3.49
N GLU A 14 9.68 -10.25 -3.48
CA GLU A 14 10.79 -10.47 -2.55
C GLU A 14 10.57 -9.80 -1.19
N GLN A 15 9.38 -9.23 -0.93
CA GLN A 15 9.04 -8.54 0.32
C GLN A 15 10.04 -7.43 0.70
N ARG A 16 10.58 -6.74 -0.30
CA ARG A 16 11.47 -5.58 -0.13
C ARG A 16 10.71 -4.26 0.03
N VAL A 17 9.38 -4.32 -0.03
CA VAL A 17 8.45 -3.20 0.17
C VAL A 17 7.55 -3.57 1.33
N ASP A 18 7.69 -2.84 2.44
CA ASP A 18 6.86 -3.04 3.63
C ASP A 18 5.46 -2.43 3.48
N LEU A 19 5.36 -1.33 2.72
CA LEU A 19 4.17 -0.50 2.66
C LEU A 19 4.05 0.22 1.30
N VAL A 20 2.83 0.31 0.78
CA VAL A 20 2.46 1.08 -0.41
C VAL A 20 1.46 2.17 -0.02
N THR A 21 1.57 3.36 -0.62
CA THR A 21 0.63 4.46 -0.39
C THR A 21 -0.11 4.85 -1.66
N PHE A 22 -1.40 5.17 -1.53
CA PHE A 22 -2.23 5.70 -2.61
C PHE A 22 -2.89 7.01 -2.19
N THR A 23 -2.61 8.06 -2.95
CA THR A 23 -3.17 9.40 -2.74
C THR A 23 -4.35 9.71 -3.67
N SER A 24 -4.71 8.77 -4.54
CA SER A 24 -5.87 8.85 -5.43
C SER A 24 -6.29 7.47 -5.92
N GLY A 25 -7.58 7.31 -6.20
CA GLY A 25 -8.09 6.08 -6.84
C GLY A 25 -7.49 5.82 -8.23
N SER A 26 -7.07 6.87 -8.95
CA SER A 26 -6.36 6.70 -10.23
C SER A 26 -5.00 6.02 -10.06
N SER A 27 -4.28 6.32 -8.98
CA SER A 27 -3.00 5.66 -8.67
C SER A 27 -3.19 4.17 -8.38
N VAL A 28 -4.29 3.80 -7.70
CA VAL A 28 -4.66 2.39 -7.47
C VAL A 28 -4.91 1.69 -8.80
N ARG A 29 -5.77 2.26 -9.65
CA ARG A 29 -6.10 1.67 -10.96
C ARG A 29 -4.87 1.53 -11.86
N ASN A 30 -4.00 2.53 -11.88
CA ASN A 30 -2.77 2.49 -12.67
C ASN A 30 -1.80 1.41 -12.16
N PHE A 31 -1.66 1.26 -10.84
CA PHE A 31 -0.85 0.21 -10.23
C PHE A 31 -1.37 -1.18 -10.61
N VAL A 32 -2.68 -1.39 -10.47
CA VAL A 32 -3.33 -2.65 -10.84
C VAL A 32 -3.20 -2.94 -12.34
N THR A 33 -3.37 -1.92 -13.20
CA THR A 33 -3.18 -2.07 -14.65
C THR A 33 -1.75 -2.46 -15.01
N ALA A 34 -0.76 -1.93 -14.29
CA ALA A 34 0.65 -2.21 -14.56
C ALA A 34 1.08 -3.63 -14.15
N LEU A 35 0.52 -4.18 -13.07
CA LEU A 35 0.91 -5.49 -12.54
C LEU A 35 -0.05 -6.63 -12.93
N GLY A 36 -1.29 -6.29 -13.31
CA GLY A 36 -2.40 -7.22 -13.46
C GLY A 36 -3.25 -7.31 -12.18
N THR A 37 -4.57 -7.45 -12.34
CA THR A 37 -5.56 -7.45 -11.23
C THR A 37 -5.25 -8.48 -10.16
N ASP A 38 -5.15 -9.76 -10.56
CA ASP A 38 -4.93 -10.86 -9.60
C ASP A 38 -3.55 -10.75 -8.94
N GLN A 39 -2.52 -10.38 -9.72
CA GLN A 39 -1.15 -10.23 -9.22
C GLN A 39 -1.04 -9.07 -8.22
N ALA A 40 -1.64 -7.92 -8.52
CA ALA A 40 -1.60 -6.76 -7.64
C ALA A 40 -2.30 -7.06 -6.31
N ALA A 41 -3.50 -7.66 -6.36
CA ALA A 41 -4.23 -8.06 -5.17
C ALA A 41 -3.44 -9.08 -4.33
N ASP A 42 -2.86 -10.11 -4.96
CA ASP A 42 -2.12 -11.15 -4.23
C ASP A 42 -0.81 -10.63 -3.60
N LEU A 43 -0.05 -9.81 -4.34
CA LEU A 43 1.18 -9.20 -3.83
C LEU A 43 0.89 -8.29 -2.63
N LEU A 44 -0.19 -7.49 -2.69
CA LEU A 44 -0.52 -6.55 -1.62
C LEU A 44 -1.16 -7.20 -0.37
N LYS A 45 -1.51 -8.49 -0.38
CA LYS A 45 -1.95 -9.20 0.85
C LYS A 45 -0.87 -9.26 1.93
N ARG A 46 0.40 -9.09 1.56
CA ARG A 46 1.55 -9.19 2.46
C ARG A 46 2.21 -7.83 2.74
N VAL A 47 1.64 -6.76 2.23
CA VAL A 47 2.19 -5.40 2.24
C VAL A 47 1.16 -4.48 2.86
N ASP A 48 1.57 -3.58 3.73
CA ASP A 48 0.63 -2.61 4.29
C ASP A 48 0.20 -1.61 3.19
N VAL A 49 -1.08 -1.29 3.12
CA VAL A 49 -1.62 -0.36 2.12
C VAL A 49 -2.23 0.84 2.82
N ALA A 50 -1.66 2.01 2.58
CA ALA A 50 -2.19 3.27 3.09
C ALA A 50 -2.95 4.05 2.00
N CYS A 51 -4.21 4.40 2.26
CA CYS A 51 -4.99 5.26 1.39
C CYS A 51 -5.19 6.62 2.07
N ILE A 52 -5.08 7.71 1.31
CA ILE A 52 -5.21 9.08 1.86
C ILE A 52 -6.63 9.38 2.38
N GLY A 53 -7.65 8.68 1.88
CA GLY A 53 -9.04 8.89 2.27
C GLY A 53 -10.01 7.88 1.62
N PRO A 54 -11.31 7.96 1.98
CA PRO A 54 -12.29 6.90 1.72
C PRO A 54 -12.51 6.63 0.24
N VAL A 55 -12.53 7.66 -0.60
CA VAL A 55 -12.68 7.49 -2.06
C VAL A 55 -11.55 6.66 -2.66
N THR A 56 -10.32 6.78 -2.14
CA THR A 56 -9.19 5.97 -2.61
C THR A 56 -9.26 4.54 -2.07
N ALA A 57 -9.67 4.37 -0.81
CA ALA A 57 -9.86 3.06 -0.19
C ALA A 57 -10.99 2.25 -0.85
N ASP A 58 -12.08 2.90 -1.26
CA ASP A 58 -13.17 2.28 -2.00
C ASP A 58 -12.71 1.74 -3.36
N GLU A 59 -11.88 2.51 -4.08
CA GLU A 59 -11.29 2.07 -5.35
C GLU A 59 -10.31 0.91 -5.17
N ALA A 60 -9.52 0.91 -4.09
CA ALA A 60 -8.68 -0.23 -3.73
C ALA A 60 -9.53 -1.48 -3.44
N THR A 61 -10.60 -1.33 -2.66
CA THR A 61 -11.50 -2.43 -2.29
C THR A 61 -12.17 -3.06 -3.51
N ARG A 62 -12.59 -2.26 -4.50
CA ARG A 62 -13.16 -2.77 -5.77
C ARG A 62 -12.18 -3.59 -6.61
N LEU A 63 -10.88 -3.47 -6.34
CA LEU A 63 -9.80 -4.19 -7.02
C LEU A 63 -9.16 -5.24 -6.10
N ASP A 64 -9.90 -5.70 -5.08
CA ASP A 64 -9.48 -6.70 -4.10
C ASP A 64 -8.22 -6.32 -3.29
N ILE A 65 -7.92 -5.02 -3.20
CA ILE A 65 -6.83 -4.49 -2.38
C ILE A 65 -7.41 -3.96 -1.06
N SER A 66 -6.99 -4.59 0.04
CA SER A 66 -7.39 -4.18 1.39
C SER A 66 -6.55 -2.98 1.86
N THR A 67 -7.21 -1.90 2.28
CA THR A 67 -6.54 -0.76 2.92
C THR A 67 -6.31 -1.05 4.40
N THR A 68 -5.05 -1.07 4.85
CA THR A 68 -4.70 -1.30 6.26
C THR A 68 -4.55 0.00 7.05
N ILE A 69 -4.26 1.11 6.37
CA ILE A 69 -4.01 2.41 7.00
C ILE A 69 -4.84 3.48 6.27
N MET A 70 -5.64 4.25 7.01
CA MET A 70 -6.31 5.44 6.48
C MET A 70 -6.34 6.51 7.58
N PRO A 71 -5.86 7.74 7.30
CA PRO A 71 -5.89 8.81 8.29
C PRO A 71 -7.31 9.32 8.54
N SER A 72 -7.54 9.91 9.71
CA SER A 72 -8.79 10.60 10.05
C SER A 72 -8.98 11.91 9.28
N GLU A 73 -7.87 12.57 8.93
CA GLU A 73 -7.82 13.76 8.09
C GLU A 73 -7.19 13.40 6.74
N TYR A 74 -7.81 13.78 5.62
CA TYR A 74 -7.37 13.37 4.28
C TYR A 74 -6.23 14.26 3.75
N THR A 75 -5.14 14.33 4.50
CA THR A 75 -3.95 15.12 4.19
C THR A 75 -2.70 14.25 4.26
N VAL A 76 -1.67 14.61 3.49
CA VAL A 76 -0.39 13.89 3.52
C VAL A 76 0.23 13.85 4.92
N PRO A 77 0.28 14.96 5.69
CA PRO A 77 0.83 14.90 7.06
C PRO A 77 0.08 13.95 7.99
N ALA A 78 -1.25 13.90 7.90
CA ALA A 78 -2.05 12.98 8.70
C ALA A 78 -1.83 11.52 8.28
N MET A 79 -1.73 11.25 6.98
CA MET A 79 -1.39 9.92 6.45
C MET A 79 -0.02 9.45 6.95
N VAL A 80 1.00 10.32 6.95
CA VAL A 80 2.32 10.00 7.48
C VAL A 80 2.25 9.65 8.96
N ARG A 81 1.49 10.42 9.77
CA ARG A 81 1.30 10.10 11.20
C ARG A 81 0.65 8.73 11.39
N ALA A 82 -0.41 8.43 10.64
CA ALA A 82 -1.11 7.15 10.71
C ALA A 82 -0.18 5.97 10.33
N ILE A 83 0.68 6.15 9.33
CA ILE A 83 1.70 5.15 8.94
C ILE A 83 2.69 4.91 10.10
N VAL A 84 3.23 5.97 10.69
CA VAL A 84 4.19 5.85 11.80
C VAL A 84 3.56 5.12 12.99
N GLU A 85 2.34 5.48 13.36
CA GLU A 85 1.61 4.86 14.47
C GLU A 85 1.35 3.37 14.21
N HIS A 86 0.90 3.03 12.99
CA HIS A 86 0.69 1.64 12.58
C HIS A 86 1.98 0.80 12.68
N VAL A 87 3.09 1.29 12.13
CA VAL A 87 4.38 0.57 12.16
C VAL A 87 4.89 0.39 13.60
N GLN A 88 4.67 1.36 14.48
CA GLN A 88 5.04 1.24 15.89
C GLN A 88 4.22 0.18 16.63
N VAL A 89 2.91 0.12 16.40
CA VAL A 89 2.04 -0.93 16.97
C VAL A 89 2.50 -2.31 16.49
N ARG A 90 2.66 -2.47 15.17
CA ARG A 90 3.03 -3.74 14.54
C ARG A 90 4.39 -4.29 14.99
N ARG A 91 5.32 -3.41 15.40
CA ARG A 91 6.62 -3.82 15.97
C ARG A 91 6.50 -4.35 17.40
N ARG A 92 5.66 -3.72 18.24
CA ARG A 92 5.43 -4.19 19.61
C ARG A 92 4.78 -5.57 19.63
N ASP A 93 3.84 -5.81 18.72
CA ASP A 93 3.16 -7.11 18.61
C ASP A 93 4.13 -8.24 18.19
N LYS A 94 5.19 -7.92 17.45
CA LYS A 94 6.23 -8.88 17.04
C LYS A 94 7.32 -9.13 18.09
N GLU A 95 7.49 -8.23 19.06
CA GLU A 95 8.46 -8.40 20.16
C GLU A 95 7.85 -9.08 21.40
N GLY A 96 6.52 -9.22 21.44
CA GLY A 96 5.79 -9.85 22.55
C GLY A 96 5.43 -11.33 22.35
N ASP A 97 5.76 -11.91 21.20
CA ASP A 97 5.63 -13.34 20.84
C ASP A 97 7.01 -14.01 20.80
#